data_AF-A0A656K1G1-F1
#
_entry.id   AF-A0A656K1G1-F1
#
_cell.length_a   1.000
_cell.length_b   1.000
_cell.length_c   1.000
_cell.angle_alpha   90.00
_cell.angle_beta   90.00
_cell.angle_gamma   90.00
#
_symmetry.space_group_name_H-M   'P 1'
#
loop_
_entity.id
_entity.type
_entity.pdbx_description
1 polymer ?
#
loop_
_entity_poly.entity_id
_entity_poly.type
_entity_poly.pdbx_seq_one_letter_code
_entity_poly.pdbx_strand_id
1 'polypeptide(L)' 'MIGWWKTWKALEARGIMGINRRNADYVLKYNKRSLYPVVDDKIITKERAIAAGIHVPEMYGVISTEKEIDRLDEIIGG' A
#
# COMPACT_ATOMS: atom_id res chain seq x y z
N MET A 1 -6.52 -26.08 -13.59
CA MET A 1 -6.28 -26.39 -12.17
C MET A 1 -4.91 -27.00 -11.87
N ILE A 2 -4.46 -28.06 -12.55
CA ILE A 2 -3.17 -28.75 -12.26
C ILE A 2 -1.94 -27.82 -12.37
N GLY A 3 -1.91 -26.93 -13.36
CA GLY A 3 -0.79 -26.00 -13.54
C GLY A 3 -0.58 -25.05 -12.36
N TRP A 4 -1.66 -24.61 -11.72
CA TRP A 4 -1.60 -23.69 -10.58
C TRP A 4 -1.01 -24.37 -9.35
N TRP A 5 -1.35 -25.64 -9.14
CA TRP A 5 -0.78 -26.42 -8.06
C TRP A 5 0.72 -26.68 -8.26
N LYS A 6 1.14 -26.97 -9.49
CA LYS A 6 2.56 -27.14 -9.85
C LYS A 6 3.35 -25.85 -9.62
N THR A 7 2.81 -24.69 -10.04
CA THR A 7 3.43 -23.38 -9.81
C THR A 7 3.54 -23.06 -8.33
N TRP A 8 2.45 -23.26 -7.57
CA TRP A 8 2.45 -23.00 -6.12
C TRP A 8 3.51 -23.83 -5.39
N LYS A 9 3.60 -25.15 -5.65
CA LYS A 9 4.65 -26.01 -5.07
C LYS A 9 6.06 -25.57 -5.45
N ALA A 10 6.27 -25.16 -6.70
CA ALA A 10 7.59 -24.69 -7.15
C ALA A 10 8.00 -23.37 -6.48
N LEU A 11 7.05 -22.46 -6.23
CA LEU A 11 7.29 -21.22 -5.50
C LEU A 11 7.59 -21.51 -4.03
N GLU A 12 6.79 -22.36 -3.38
CA GLU A 12 7.01 -22.77 -2.00
C GLU A 12 8.38 -23.44 -1.81
N ALA A 13 8.77 -24.35 -2.71
CA ALA A 13 10.08 -25.01 -2.68
C ALA A 13 11.27 -24.02 -2.84
N ARG A 14 11.04 -22.86 -3.44
CA ARG A 14 12.01 -21.76 -3.53
C ARG A 14 11.95 -20.79 -2.34
N GLY A 15 11.13 -21.09 -1.33
CA GLY A 15 10.93 -20.24 -0.15
C GLY A 15 10.02 -19.03 -0.42
N ILE A 16 9.32 -18.99 -1.55
CA ILE A 16 8.44 -17.87 -1.88
C ILE A 16 7.10 -18.07 -1.17
N MET A 17 6.80 -17.13 -0.29
CA MET A 17 5.58 -17.15 0.53
C MET A 17 4.41 -16.47 -0.18
N GLY A 18 3.21 -17.05 -0.05
CA GLY A 18 1.98 -16.40 -0.49
C GLY A 18 1.61 -15.19 0.38
N ILE A 19 1.00 -14.18 -0.22
CA ILE A 19 0.69 -12.91 0.46
C ILE A 19 -0.17 -13.08 1.72
N ASN A 20 -1.13 -14.02 1.71
CA ASN A 20 -1.99 -14.28 2.87
C ASN A 20 -1.22 -14.93 4.01
N ARG A 21 -0.33 -15.89 3.71
CA ARG A 21 0.54 -16.51 4.73
C ARG A 21 1.48 -15.47 5.33
N ARG A 22 2.07 -14.60 4.51
CA ARG A 22 2.90 -13.47 4.98
C ARG A 22 2.11 -12.56 5.92
N ASN A 23 0.87 -12.23 5.56
CA ASN A 23 0.04 -11.36 6.36
C ASN A 23 -0.35 -11.98 7.70
N ALA A 24 -0.75 -13.26 7.70
CA ALA A 24 -1.11 -13.99 8.92
C ALA A 24 0.09 -14.23 9.84
N ASP A 25 1.18 -14.77 9.29
CA ASP A 25 2.34 -15.21 10.08
C ASP A 25 3.19 -14.03 10.58
N TYR A 26 3.23 -12.91 9.83
CA TYR A 26 4.10 -11.77 10.13
C TYR A 26 3.36 -10.45 10.32
N VAL A 27 2.62 -9.97 9.31
CA VAL A 27 2.11 -8.60 9.34
C VAL A 27 1.13 -8.39 10.50
N LEU A 28 0.11 -9.24 10.63
CA LEU A 28 -0.89 -9.14 11.69
C LEU A 28 -0.33 -9.48 13.07
N LYS A 29 0.65 -10.37 13.13
CA LYS A 29 1.29 -10.81 14.38
C LYS A 29 2.18 -9.74 15.00
N TYR A 30 2.99 -9.06 14.18
CA TYR A 30 4.03 -8.16 14.67
C TYR A 30 3.66 -6.67 14.57
N ASN A 31 2.58 -6.29 13.88
CA ASN A 31 2.13 -4.89 13.79
C ASN A 31 0.89 -4.65 14.64
N LYS A 32 0.96 -3.65 15.51
CA LYS A 32 -0.20 -3.23 16.33
C LYS A 32 -1.35 -2.79 15.43
N ARG A 33 -2.54 -3.35 15.63
CA ARG A 33 -3.71 -3.08 14.77
C ARG A 33 -4.11 -1.60 14.75
N SER A 34 -3.90 -0.87 15.85
CA SER A 34 -4.16 0.57 15.94
C SER A 34 -3.32 1.42 14.98
N LEU A 35 -2.22 0.87 14.45
CA LEU A 35 -1.37 1.55 13.48
C LEU A 35 -1.78 1.28 12.02
N TYR A 36 -2.80 0.44 11.78
CA TYR A 36 -3.26 0.12 10.43
C TYR A 36 -3.59 1.37 9.57
N PRO A 37 -4.25 2.42 10.10
CA PRO A 37 -4.54 3.62 9.31
C PRO A 37 -3.29 4.33 8.77
N VAL A 38 -2.15 4.20 9.46
CA VAL A 38 -0.90 4.86 9.09
C VAL A 38 -0.36 4.38 7.74
N VAL A 39 -0.66 3.13 7.37
CA VAL A 39 -0.15 2.50 6.14
C VAL A 39 -1.23 2.30 5.08
N ASP A 40 -2.50 2.40 5.46
CA ASP A 40 -3.67 2.25 4.58
C ASP A 40 -4.11 3.61 4.01
N ASP A 41 -4.08 4.66 4.83
CA ASP A 41 -4.30 6.02 4.38
C ASP A 41 -3.06 6.54 3.66
N LYS A 42 -3.23 6.79 2.35
CA LYS A 42 -2.16 7.23 1.46
C LYS A 42 -1.63 8.63 1.82
N ILE A 43 -2.49 9.50 2.36
CA ILE A 43 -2.11 10.87 2.77
C ILE A 43 -1.23 10.74 4.02
N ILE A 44 -1.73 10.05 5.05
CA ILE A 44 -0.98 9.85 6.31
C ILE A 44 0.36 9.15 6.04
N THR A 45 0.36 8.11 5.20
CA THR A 45 1.58 7.38 4.82
C THR A 45 2.62 8.33 4.23
N LYS A 46 2.19 9.22 3.32
CA LYS A 46 3.06 10.15 2.62
C LYS A 46 3.60 11.25 3.54
N GLU A 47 2.74 11.85 4.36
CA GLU A 47 3.14 12.84 5.36
C GLU A 47 4.21 12.30 6.31
N ARG A 48 4.04 11.05 6.77
CA ARG A 48 5.02 10.39 7.64
C ARG A 48 6.32 10.06 6.92
N ALA A 49 6.25 9.63 5.66
CA ALA A 49 7.44 9.39 4.86
C ALA A 49 8.28 10.68 4.72
N ILE A 50 7.63 11.81 4.41
CA ILE A 50 8.28 13.12 4.35
C ILE A 50 8.87 13.51 5.70
N ALA A 51 8.10 13.39 6.79
CA ALA A 51 8.58 13.70 8.14
C ALA A 51 9.77 12.82 8.58
N ALA A 52 9.87 11.60 8.05
CA ALA A 52 10.99 10.69 8.29
C ALA A 52 12.18 10.90 7.31
N GLY A 53 12.11 11.88 6.42
CA GLY A 53 13.15 12.14 5.41
C GLY A 53 13.20 11.09 4.28
N ILE A 54 12.16 10.29 4.12
CA ILE A 54 12.04 9.32 3.04
C ILE A 54 11.61 10.07 1.78
N HIS A 55 12.36 9.87 0.69
CA HIS A 55 12.04 10.47 -0.59
C HIS A 55 10.75 9.87 -1.15
N VAL A 56 9.78 10.73 -1.45
CA VAL A 56 8.49 10.37 -2.06
C VAL A 56 8.20 11.34 -3.21
N PRO A 57 7.43 10.92 -4.23
CA PRO A 57 6.98 11.83 -5.28
C PRO A 57 6.21 13.02 -4.71
N GLU A 58 6.20 14.16 -5.39
CA GLU A 58 5.41 15.32 -5.01
C GLU A 58 3.90 14.99 -4.92
N MET A 59 3.16 15.67 -4.05
CA MET A 59 1.70 15.58 -3.99
C MET A 59 1.09 16.81 -4.63
N TYR A 60 0.47 16.63 -5.79
CA TYR A 60 -0.22 17.73 -6.50
C TYR A 60 -1.43 18.24 -5.71
N GLY A 61 -2.21 17.32 -5.12
CA GLY A 61 -3.35 17.67 -4.30
C GLY A 61 -4.09 16.45 -3.77
N VAL A 62 -5.13 16.70 -2.99
CA VAL A 62 -6.04 15.70 -2.44
C VAL A 62 -7.45 16.00 -2.92
N ILE A 63 -8.14 14.98 -3.42
CA ILE A 63 -9.57 15.00 -3.73
C ILE A 63 -10.28 14.28 -2.60
N SER A 64 -10.87 15.05 -1.69
CA SER A 64 -11.55 14.57 -0.48
C SER A 64 -13.01 14.20 -0.74
N THR A 65 -13.61 14.80 -1.76
CA THR A 65 -14.98 14.52 -2.22
C THR A 65 -15.05 14.53 -3.74
N GLU A 66 -16.04 13.85 -4.30
CA GLU A 66 -16.22 13.74 -5.76
C GLU A 66 -16.40 15.10 -6.43
N LYS A 67 -17.00 16.08 -5.73
CA LYS A 67 -17.19 17.45 -6.25
C LYS A 67 -15.86 18.17 -6.51
N GLU A 68 -14.80 17.81 -5.80
CA GLU A 68 -13.48 18.46 -5.98
C GLU A 68 -12.80 18.07 -7.29
N ILE A 69 -13.31 17.05 -7.99
CA ILE A 69 -12.80 16.66 -9.32
C ILE A 69 -12.91 17.82 -10.32
N ASP A 70 -13.90 18.70 -10.17
CA ASP A 70 -14.06 19.90 -11.02
C ASP A 70 -12.82 20.82 -10.98
N ARG A 71 -12.00 20.72 -9.93
CA ARG A 71 -10.77 21.50 -9.73
C ARG A 71 -9.50 20.74 -10.10
N LEU A 72 -9.62 19.54 -10.67
CA LEU A 72 -8.46 18.71 -11.00
C LEU A 72 -7.48 19.45 -11.92
N ASP A 73 -7.99 20.19 -12.91
CA ASP A 73 -7.18 20.97 -13.85
C ASP A 73 -6.31 22.02 -13.14
N GLU A 74 -6.89 22.75 -12.19
CA GLU A 74 -6.15 23.68 -11.31
C GLU A 74 -5.07 22.97 -10.50
N ILE A 75 -5.39 21.79 -9.96
CA ILE A 75 -4.50 21.00 -9.09
C ILE A 75 -3.27 20.48 -9.86
N ILE A 76 -3.44 20.09 -11.12
CA ILE A 76 -2.35 19.58 -11.96
C ILE A 76 -1.63 20.67 -12.75
N GLY A 77 -2.09 21.94 -12.65
CA GLY A 77 -1.44 23.09 -13.28
C GLY A 77 -1.75 23.26 -14.77
N GLY A 78 -3.02 23.02 -15.16
CA GLY A 78 -3.65 23.23 -16.48
C GLY A 78 -2.85 23.91 -17.58
#